data_AF-A0A353BZQ4-F1
#
_entry.id   AF-A0A353BZQ4-F1
#
_cell.length_a   1.000
_cell.length_b   1.000
_cell.length_c   1.000
_cell.angle_alpha   90.00
_cell.angle_beta   90.00
_cell.angle_gamma   90.00
#
_symmetry.space_group_name_H-M   'P 1'
#
loop_
_entity.id
_entity.type
_entity.pdbx_description
1 polymer ?
#
loop_
_entity_poly.entity_id
_entity_poly.type
_entity_poly.pdbx_seq_one_letter_code
_entity_poly.pdbx_strand_id
1 'polypeptide(L)'
;MKMNIKAKIFLCALTVTAASLIISGLVVYNYVIAIVKEQAIRDNSAKISQINEQLNRMSEQAKKVAEYILTDDKVNSLTQKIPNLTEEQDYFNHRDINGTLRRFIVLNEFICNAIIMRNDGDIFCNSNGYEDYYKEN
;
A
#
# COMPACT_ATOMS: atom_id res chain seq x y z
N MET A 1 68.56 -1.17 21.53
CA MET A 1 68.00 -1.73 22.79
C MET A 1 67.91 -3.25 22.63
N LYS A 2 68.73 -4.04 23.34
CA LYS A 2 68.70 -5.53 23.23
C LYS A 2 67.61 -6.08 24.16
N MET A 3 66.58 -6.71 23.59
CA MET A 3 65.51 -7.37 24.38
C MET A 3 66.01 -8.66 25.04
N ASN A 4 65.65 -8.82 26.32
CA ASN A 4 65.87 -10.05 27.07
C ASN A 4 65.06 -11.21 26.45
N ILE A 5 65.62 -12.42 26.48
CA ILE A 5 65.00 -13.63 25.89
C ILE A 5 63.59 -13.89 26.44
N LYS A 6 63.36 -13.67 27.74
CA LYS A 6 62.03 -13.81 28.36
C LYS A 6 60.98 -12.90 27.71
N ALA A 7 61.35 -11.68 27.35
CA ALA A 7 60.45 -10.73 26.70
C ALA A 7 60.11 -11.14 25.26
N LYS A 8 61.05 -11.77 24.54
CA LYS A 8 60.79 -12.31 23.19
C LYS A 8 59.77 -13.45 23.22
N ILE A 9 59.90 -14.36 24.19
CA ILE A 9 58.97 -15.50 24.36
C ILE A 9 57.56 -14.99 24.69
N PHE A 10 57.45 -14.04 25.61
CA PHE A 10 56.18 -13.42 25.97
C PHE A 10 55.53 -12.71 24.77
N LEU A 11 56.30 -11.95 24.00
CA LEU A 11 55.82 -11.28 22.80
C LEU A 11 55.30 -12.27 21.76
N CYS A 12 56.01 -13.38 21.52
CA CYS A 12 55.56 -14.44 20.61
C CYS A 12 54.27 -15.09 21.06
N ALA A 13 54.13 -15.41 22.35
CA ALA A 13 52.89 -15.99 22.88
C ALA A 13 51.71 -15.02 22.72
N LEU A 14 51.94 -13.73 22.97
CA LEU A 14 50.94 -12.68 22.83
C LEU A 14 50.53 -12.45 21.36
N THR A 15 51.47 -12.46 20.42
CA THR A 15 51.14 -12.30 19.00
C THR A 15 50.41 -13.50 18.42
N VAL A 16 50.78 -14.72 18.81
CA VAL A 16 50.09 -15.94 18.36
C VAL A 16 48.64 -15.97 18.86
N THR A 17 48.43 -15.63 20.14
CA THR A 17 47.08 -15.57 20.72
C THR A 17 46.24 -14.45 20.09
N ALA A 18 46.80 -13.26 19.91
CA ALA A 18 46.13 -12.15 19.24
C ALA A 18 45.76 -12.48 17.78
N ALA A 19 46.69 -13.07 17.02
CA ALA A 19 46.43 -13.47 15.63
C ALA A 19 45.33 -14.53 15.54
N SER A 20 45.32 -15.51 16.45
CA SER A 20 44.28 -16.53 16.51
C SER A 20 42.89 -15.93 16.78
N LEU A 21 42.80 -14.97 17.70
CA LEU A 21 41.56 -14.22 18.00
C LEU A 21 41.08 -13.39 16.81
N ILE A 22 41.99 -12.71 16.11
CA ILE A 22 41.63 -11.90 14.92
C ILE A 22 41.11 -12.81 13.81
N ILE A 23 41.80 -13.91 13.52
CA ILE A 23 41.39 -14.83 12.45
C ILE A 23 40.05 -15.47 12.78
N SER A 24 39.86 -15.97 14.00
CA SER A 24 38.58 -16.55 14.41
C SER A 24 37.43 -15.52 14.37
N GLY A 25 37.67 -14.29 14.82
CA GLY A 25 36.71 -13.20 14.72
C GLY A 25 36.32 -12.89 13.28
N LEU A 26 37.29 -12.83 12.35
CA LEU A 26 37.04 -12.60 10.93
C LEU A 26 36.21 -13.72 10.29
N VAL A 27 36.52 -14.99 10.61
CA VAL A 27 35.75 -16.14 10.10
C VAL A 27 34.31 -16.09 10.58
N VAL A 28 34.10 -15.87 11.89
CA VAL A 28 32.76 -15.77 12.47
C VAL A 28 31.99 -14.59 11.88
N TYR A 29 32.63 -13.42 11.76
CA TYR A 29 32.01 -12.23 11.19
C TYR A 29 31.51 -12.47 9.76
N ASN A 30 32.35 -13.06 8.91
CA ASN A 30 31.98 -13.36 7.53
C ASN A 30 30.81 -14.35 7.44
N TYR A 31 30.82 -15.38 8.29
CA TYR A 31 29.75 -16.37 8.35
C TYR A 31 28.42 -15.77 8.81
N VAL A 32 28.45 -15.01 9.91
CA VAL A 32 27.25 -14.37 10.48
C VAL A 32 26.67 -13.34 9.53
N ILE A 33 27.49 -12.54 8.85
CA ILE A 33 27.01 -11.56 7.87
C ILE A 33 26.26 -12.22 6.72
N ALA A 34 26.75 -13.35 6.21
CA ALA A 34 26.07 -14.05 5.13
C ALA A 34 24.66 -14.49 5.59
N ILE A 35 24.55 -15.04 6.79
CA ILE A 35 23.27 -15.46 7.37
C ILE A 35 22.33 -14.26 7.59
N VAL A 36 22.84 -13.17 8.17
CA VAL A 36 22.02 -11.98 8.46
C VAL A 36 21.52 -11.34 7.17
N LYS A 37 22.36 -11.25 6.13
CA LYS A 37 21.95 -10.74 4.82
C LYS A 37 20.84 -11.60 4.22
N GLU A 38 21.04 -12.91 4.21
CA GLU A 38 20.06 -13.84 3.67
C GLU A 38 18.73 -13.78 4.44
N GLN A 39 18.80 -13.72 5.77
CA GLN A 39 17.61 -13.56 6.62
C GLN A 39 16.90 -12.24 6.34
N ALA A 40 17.63 -11.13 6.21
CA ALA A 40 17.06 -9.83 5.90
C ALA A 40 16.35 -9.83 4.52
N ILE A 41 16.92 -10.51 3.53
CA ILE A 41 16.29 -10.69 2.20
C ILE A 41 14.98 -11.48 2.34
N ARG A 42 15.00 -12.61 3.06
CA ARG A 42 13.80 -13.43 3.30
C ARG A 42 12.71 -12.66 4.02
N ASP A 43 13.06 -11.96 5.10
CA ASP A 43 12.10 -11.19 5.89
C ASP A 43 11.49 -10.05 5.07
N ASN A 44 12.29 -9.35 4.26
CA ASN A 44 11.80 -8.31 3.36
C ASN A 44 10.90 -8.88 2.27
N SER A 45 11.27 -10.02 1.68
CA SER A 45 10.44 -10.71 0.68
C SER A 45 9.08 -11.13 1.27
N ALA A 46 9.06 -11.69 2.47
CA ALA A 46 7.84 -12.06 3.17
C ALA A 46 6.94 -10.85 3.44
N LYS A 47 7.51 -9.73 3.91
CA LYS A 47 6.77 -8.47 4.11
C LYS A 47 6.19 -7.93 2.80
N ILE A 48 6.96 -7.96 1.71
CA ILE A 48 6.49 -7.53 0.39
C ILE A 48 5.32 -8.41 -0.06
N SER A 49 5.42 -9.74 0.12
CA SER A 49 4.33 -10.66 -0.22
C SER A 49 3.07 -10.34 0.58
N GLN A 50 3.20 -10.09 1.89
CA GLN A 50 2.08 -9.72 2.75
C GLN A 50 1.42 -8.40 2.31
N ILE A 51 2.22 -7.38 1.97
CA ILE A 51 1.70 -6.10 1.46
C ILE A 51 0.98 -6.31 0.13
N ASN A 52 1.55 -7.11 -0.78
CA ASN A 52 0.94 -7.40 -2.06
C ASN A 52 -0.41 -8.11 -1.90
N GLU A 53 -0.52 -9.06 -0.98
CA GLU A 53 -1.80 -9.70 -0.66
C GLU A 53 -2.83 -8.70 -0.10
N GLN A 54 -2.40 -7.77 0.76
CA GLN A 54 -3.30 -6.72 1.27
C GLN A 54 -3.79 -5.81 0.15
N LEU A 55 -2.89 -5.35 -0.73
CA LEU A 55 -3.24 -4.56 -1.90
C LEU A 55 -4.21 -5.29 -2.83
N ASN A 56 -3.98 -6.58 -3.08
CA ASN A 56 -4.90 -7.39 -3.88
C ASN A 56 -6.28 -7.50 -3.24
N ARG A 57 -6.35 -7.69 -1.91
CA ARG A 57 -7.65 -7.70 -1.19
C ARG A 57 -8.36 -6.37 -1.27
N MET A 58 -7.64 -5.26 -1.13
CA MET A 58 -8.19 -3.91 -1.28
C MET A 58 -8.72 -3.67 -2.69
N SER A 59 -7.97 -4.08 -3.71
CA SER A 59 -8.37 -3.98 -5.13
C SER A 59 -9.63 -4.82 -5.42
N GLU A 60 -9.66 -6.06 -4.93
CA GLU A 60 -10.82 -6.95 -5.08
C GLU A 60 -12.05 -6.40 -4.35
N GLN A 61 -11.88 -5.81 -3.16
CA GLN A 61 -12.96 -5.17 -2.44
C GLN A 61 -13.47 -3.93 -3.18
N ALA A 62 -12.57 -3.10 -3.72
CA ALA A 62 -12.95 -1.95 -4.54
C ALA A 62 -13.76 -2.39 -5.77
N LYS A 63 -13.34 -3.46 -6.45
CA LYS A 63 -14.09 -4.05 -7.57
C LYS A 63 -15.47 -4.52 -7.16
N LYS A 64 -15.60 -5.25 -6.04
CA LYS A 64 -16.90 -5.71 -5.52
C LYS A 64 -17.82 -4.56 -5.16
N VAL A 65 -17.29 -3.49 -4.57
CA VAL A 65 -18.08 -2.30 -4.25
C VAL A 65 -18.55 -1.61 -5.53
N ALA A 66 -17.68 -1.49 -6.55
CA ALA A 66 -18.08 -0.96 -7.84
C ALA A 66 -19.17 -1.83 -8.50
N GLU A 67 -19.04 -3.15 -8.49
CA GLU A 67 -20.05 -4.08 -8.98
C GLU A 67 -21.37 -3.94 -8.20
N TYR A 68 -21.31 -3.76 -6.88
CA TYR A 68 -22.49 -3.55 -6.04
C TYR A 68 -23.19 -2.23 -6.36
N ILE A 69 -22.43 -1.15 -6.57
CA ILE A 69 -22.98 0.16 -6.99
C ILE A 69 -23.67 0.03 -8.36
N LEU A 70 -23.06 -0.68 -9.32
CA LEU A 70 -23.59 -0.86 -10.66
C LEU A 70 -24.81 -1.80 -10.71
N THR A 71 -24.96 -2.70 -9.74
CA THR A 71 -26.10 -3.62 -9.66
C THR A 71 -27.21 -3.11 -8.73
N ASP A 72 -26.97 -2.02 -7.99
CA ASP A 72 -27.96 -1.43 -7.12
C ASP A 72 -29.10 -0.81 -7.95
N ASP A 73 -30.31 -1.34 -7.76
CA ASP A 73 -31.51 -0.91 -8.49
C ASP A 73 -31.82 0.58 -8.28
N LYS A 74 -31.51 1.12 -7.10
CA LYS A 74 -31.72 2.53 -6.80
C LYS A 74 -30.72 3.38 -7.58
N VAL A 75 -29.43 3.04 -7.56
CA VAL A 75 -28.41 3.73 -8.37
C VAL A 75 -28.76 3.64 -9.85
N ASN A 76 -29.12 2.46 -10.36
CA ASN A 76 -29.52 2.27 -11.75
C ASN A 76 -30.77 3.08 -12.13
N SER A 77 -31.77 3.15 -11.25
CA SER A 77 -32.99 3.93 -11.51
C SER A 77 -32.73 5.44 -11.56
N LEU A 78 -31.88 5.94 -10.66
CA LEU A 78 -31.55 7.36 -10.57
C LEU A 78 -30.55 7.79 -11.65
N THR A 79 -29.66 6.89 -12.06
CA THR A 79 -28.67 7.15 -13.12
C THR A 79 -29.26 6.99 -14.53
N GLN A 80 -30.48 6.51 -14.71
CA GLN A 80 -31.15 6.56 -16.01
C GLN A 80 -31.62 7.98 -16.35
N LYS A 81 -31.45 8.38 -17.61
CA LYS A 81 -31.92 9.68 -18.08
C LYS A 81 -33.45 9.70 -18.11
N ILE A 82 -34.06 10.52 -17.26
CA ILE A 82 -35.50 10.74 -17.27
C ILE A 82 -35.79 11.91 -18.22
N PRO A 83 -36.47 11.68 -19.36
CA PRO A 83 -36.81 12.77 -20.27
C PRO A 83 -37.81 13.72 -19.61
N ASN A 84 -37.63 15.03 -19.81
CA ASN A 84 -38.50 16.12 -19.34
C ASN A 84 -38.49 16.37 -17.81
N LEU A 85 -37.38 16.10 -17.13
CA LEU A 85 -37.17 16.60 -15.76
C LEU A 85 -37.15 18.14 -15.75
N THR A 86 -37.76 18.72 -14.72
CA THR A 86 -37.53 20.13 -14.37
C THR A 86 -36.17 20.28 -13.68
N GLU A 87 -35.56 21.47 -13.75
CA GLU A 87 -34.25 21.74 -13.12
C GLU A 87 -34.24 21.38 -11.62
N GLU A 88 -35.35 21.63 -10.92
CA GLU A 88 -35.49 21.28 -9.51
C GLU A 88 -35.46 19.75 -9.30
N GLN A 89 -36.18 19.00 -10.12
CA GLN A 89 -36.20 17.53 -10.02
C GLN A 89 -34.85 16.91 -10.36
N ASP A 90 -34.13 17.49 -11.32
CA ASP A 90 -32.78 17.06 -11.70
C ASP A 90 -31.77 17.30 -10.55
N TYR A 91 -31.84 18.47 -9.90
CA TYR A 91 -31.03 18.77 -8.71
C TYR A 91 -31.27 17.77 -7.56
N PHE A 92 -32.54 17.45 -7.26
CA PHE A 92 -32.85 16.46 -6.22
C PHE A 92 -32.39 15.06 -6.59
N ASN A 93 -32.47 14.68 -7.87
CA ASN A 93 -31.96 13.40 -8.37
C ASN A 93 -30.44 13.30 -8.18
N HIS A 94 -29.68 14.33 -8.57
CA HIS A 94 -28.23 14.40 -8.32
C HIS A 94 -27.89 14.27 -6.83
N ARG A 95 -28.62 15.00 -5.97
CA ARG A 95 -28.41 14.95 -4.52
C ARG A 95 -28.65 13.55 -3.95
N ASP A 96 -29.66 12.85 -4.42
CA ASP A 96 -30.00 11.50 -3.96
C ASP A 96 -28.99 10.44 -4.42
N ILE A 97 -28.44 10.58 -5.64
CA ILE A 97 -27.35 9.74 -6.13
C ILE A 97 -26.09 9.97 -5.31
N ASN A 98 -25.67 11.23 -5.14
CA ASN A 98 -24.49 11.60 -4.36
C ASN A 98 -24.62 11.11 -2.90
N GLY A 99 -25.82 11.24 -2.31
CA GLY A 99 -26.12 10.72 -0.97
C GLY A 99 -26.07 9.19 -0.89
N THR A 100 -26.48 8.49 -1.94
CA THR A 100 -26.42 7.02 -2.02
C THR A 100 -24.97 6.54 -2.20
N LEU A 101 -24.19 7.18 -3.07
CA LEU A 101 -22.75 6.93 -3.24
C LEU A 101 -21.96 7.14 -1.94
N ARG A 102 -22.29 8.19 -1.18
CA ARG A 102 -21.67 8.45 0.12
C ARG A 102 -21.88 7.30 1.12
N ARG A 103 -23.03 6.63 1.09
CA ARG A 103 -23.31 5.48 1.97
C ARG A 103 -22.42 4.29 1.65
N PHE A 104 -22.20 3.99 0.37
CA PHE A 104 -21.29 2.90 -0.03
C PHE A 104 -19.85 3.14 0.41
N ILE A 105 -19.42 4.40 0.41
CA ILE A 105 -18.06 4.79 0.81
C ILE A 105 -17.89 4.77 2.32
N VAL A 106 -18.86 5.26 3.09
CA VAL A 106 -18.79 5.21 4.56
C VAL A 106 -18.67 3.77 5.08
N LEU A 107 -19.20 2.79 4.35
CA LEU A 107 -19.09 1.37 4.67
C LEU A 107 -17.75 0.74 4.25
N ASN A 108 -16.89 1.47 3.52
CA ASN A 108 -15.61 0.98 3.00
C ASN A 108 -14.47 1.98 3.27
N GLU A 109 -13.75 1.77 4.38
CA GLU A 109 -12.70 2.68 4.87
C GLU A 109 -11.55 2.93 3.88
N PHE A 110 -11.36 2.06 2.88
CA PHE A 110 -10.28 2.17 1.90
C PHE A 110 -10.67 2.91 0.61
N ILE A 111 -11.96 3.20 0.41
CA ILE A 111 -12.45 3.88 -0.79
C ILE A 111 -12.60 5.36 -0.44
N CYS A 112 -11.81 6.22 -1.04
CA CYS A 112 -11.88 7.65 -0.77
C CYS A 112 -13.09 8.31 -1.46
N ASN A 113 -13.31 7.98 -2.74
CA ASN A 113 -14.36 8.56 -3.57
C ASN A 113 -14.94 7.52 -4.53
N ALA A 114 -16.20 7.73 -4.93
CA ALA A 114 -16.86 6.98 -5.99
C ALA A 114 -17.51 7.97 -6.96
N ILE A 115 -17.33 7.71 -8.24
CA ILE A 115 -17.78 8.58 -9.33
C ILE A 115 -18.52 7.70 -10.35
N ILE A 116 -19.68 8.17 -10.80
CA ILE A 116 -20.42 7.58 -11.91
C ILE A 116 -20.43 8.60 -13.05
N MET A 117 -19.95 8.19 -14.22
CA MET A 117 -20.00 8.98 -15.44
C MET A 117 -21.02 8.35 -16.39
N ARG A 118 -22.03 9.13 -16.79
CA ARG A 118 -23.04 8.70 -17.76
C ARG A 118 -22.57 9.05 -19.18
N ASN A 119 -23.07 8.30 -20.18
CA ASN A 119 -22.71 8.49 -21.60
C ASN A 119 -23.01 9.88 -22.18
N ASP A 120 -23.84 10.70 -21.52
CA ASP A 120 -24.13 12.09 -21.90
C ASP A 120 -23.16 13.11 -21.30
N GLY A 121 -22.14 12.65 -20.57
CA GLY A 121 -21.13 13.50 -19.92
C GLY A 121 -21.51 13.95 -18.52
N ASP A 122 -22.63 13.48 -17.99
CA ASP A 122 -23.09 13.81 -16.65
C ASP A 122 -22.32 13.02 -15.58
N ILE A 123 -21.93 13.68 -14.49
CA ILE A 123 -21.02 13.15 -13.46
C ILE A 123 -21.70 13.21 -12.09
N PHE A 124 -21.75 12.06 -11.40
CA PHE A 124 -22.24 11.93 -10.03
C PHE A 124 -21.08 11.56 -9.11
N CYS A 125 -20.94 12.23 -7.97
CA CYS A 125 -19.85 11.98 -7.03
C CYS A 125 -20.29 12.10 -5.56
N ASN A 126 -19.64 11.35 -4.68
CA ASN A 126 -19.94 11.40 -3.25
C ASN A 126 -19.43 12.65 -2.51
N SER A 127 -18.51 13.41 -3.13
CA SER A 127 -17.79 14.51 -2.50
C SER A 127 -17.92 15.78 -3.33
N ASN A 128 -18.57 16.79 -2.75
CA ASN A 128 -18.75 18.09 -3.38
C ASN A 128 -17.38 18.70 -3.74
N GLY A 129 -17.15 19.02 -5.01
CA GLY A 129 -15.93 19.69 -5.50
C GLY A 129 -15.02 18.85 -6.41
N TYR A 130 -15.30 17.55 -6.61
CA TYR A 130 -14.60 16.75 -7.62
C TYR A 130 -15.23 16.82 -9.02
N GLU A 131 -16.46 17.34 -9.14
CA GLU A 131 -17.18 17.43 -10.42
C GLU A 131 -16.44 18.31 -11.45
N ASP A 132 -15.73 19.36 -11.00
CA ASP A 132 -14.98 20.25 -11.88
C ASP A 132 -13.63 19.66 -12.33
N TYR A 133 -12.98 18.84 -11.49
CA TYR A 133 -11.68 18.22 -11.81
C TYR A 133 -11.75 17.25 -13.01
N TYR A 134 -12.91 16.62 -13.22
CA TYR A 134 -13.13 15.67 -14.31
C TYR A 134 -13.90 16.25 -15.50
N LYS A 135 -14.27 17.53 -15.48
CA LYS A 135 -14.84 18.25 -16.64
C LYS A 135 -13.77 18.85 -17.56
N GLU A 136 -12.53 19.00 -17.08
CA GLU A 136 -11.41 19.59 -17.83
C GLU A 136 -10.48 18.57 -18.52
N ASN A 137 -10.76 17.27 -18.42
CA ASN A 137 -10.06 16.20 -19.19
C ASN A 137 -11.05 15.38 -20.02
#